data_AF-B7B7Q2-F1
#
_entry.id   AF-B7B7Q2-F1
#
_cell.length_a   1.000
_cell.length_b   1.000
_cell.length_c   1.000
_cell.angle_alpha   90.00
_cell.angle_beta   90.00
_cell.angle_gamma   90.00
#
_symmetry.space_group_name_H-M   'P 1'
#
loop_
_entity.id
_entity.type
_entity.pdbx_description
1 polymer ?
#
loop_
_entity_poly.entity_id
_entity_poly.type
_entity_poly.pdbx_seq_one_letter_code
_entity_poly.pdbx_strand_id
1 'polypeptide(L)'
;MFDISLLYELKKGNREAFNGVFRYYYPRMMAYVASMVEQKAAEDIVQDVFLYVWENREKLYVSDGFHSYLFQSAYTRCLDYFKKNLSIEKYHSHTYEKYLEDYQDLLKGDNPVIEELSVKDFYRHLYELLEHLPVQRREVFILTYIKGLTTKEVAEQTRMPQRTVES
;
A
#
# COMPACT_ATOMS: atom_id res chain seq x y z
N MET A 1 -9.93 -9.58 7.48
CA MET A 1 -9.48 -8.60 8.49
C MET A 1 -8.01 -8.87 8.75
N PHE A 2 -7.18 -7.83 8.90
CA PHE A 2 -5.76 -7.99 9.19
C PHE A 2 -5.56 -8.31 10.68
N ASP A 3 -4.65 -9.24 11.00
CA ASP A 3 -4.30 -9.58 12.38
C ASP A 3 -3.10 -8.73 12.81
N ILE A 4 -3.35 -7.73 13.68
CA ILE A 4 -2.33 -6.80 14.17
C ILE A 4 -1.23 -7.50 14.99
N SER A 5 -1.49 -8.69 15.55
CA SER A 5 -0.49 -9.47 16.28
C SER A 5 0.73 -9.83 15.41
N LEU A 6 0.51 -9.94 14.09
CA LEU A 6 1.59 -10.17 13.12
C LEU A 6 2.62 -9.04 13.11
N LEU A 7 2.23 -7.79 13.38
CA LEU A 7 3.16 -6.66 13.44
C LEU A 7 4.04 -6.71 14.69
N TYR A 8 3.48 -7.13 15.82
CA TYR A 8 4.25 -7.32 17.05
C TYR A 8 5.30 -8.43 16.90
N GLU A 9 4.94 -9.53 16.25
CA GLU A 9 5.87 -10.63 15.99
C GLU A 9 6.89 -10.29 14.91
N LEU A 10 6.50 -9.56 13.88
CA LEU A 10 7.41 -9.01 12.87
C LEU A 10 8.50 -8.15 13.51
N LYS A 11 8.13 -7.27 14.45
CA LYS A 11 9.06 -6.40 15.17
C LYS A 11 10.14 -7.20 15.93
N LYS A 12 9.82 -8.40 16.40
CA LYS A 12 10.75 -9.33 17.04
C LYS A 12 11.62 -10.13 16.06
N GLY A 13 11.47 -9.91 14.75
CA GLY A 13 12.20 -10.64 13.72
C GLY A 13 11.57 -11.96 13.30
N ASN A 14 10.30 -12.22 13.62
CA ASN A 14 9.62 -13.44 13.22
C ASN A 14 9.34 -13.43 11.71
N ARG A 15 9.99 -14.33 10.96
CA ARG A 15 9.85 -14.46 9.51
C ARG A 15 8.46 -14.91 9.08
N GLU A 16 7.79 -15.75 9.85
CA GLU A 16 6.43 -16.18 9.51
C GLU A 16 5.42 -15.05 9.70
N ALA A 17 5.65 -14.19 10.70
CA ALA A 17 4.86 -12.99 10.87
C ALA A 17 5.04 -12.04 9.68
N PHE A 18 6.28 -11.84 9.22
CA PHE A 18 6.55 -11.09 7.98
C PHE A 18 5.84 -11.70 6.77
N ASN A 19 5.89 -13.02 6.59
CA ASN A 19 5.18 -13.71 5.51
C ASN A 19 3.66 -13.45 5.58
N GLY A 20 3.08 -13.43 6.79
CA GLY A 20 1.67 -13.09 7.00
C GLY A 20 1.34 -11.66 6.59
N VAL A 21 2.15 -10.69 7.02
CA VAL A 21 2.03 -9.27 6.62
C VAL A 21 2.16 -9.14 5.11
N PHE A 22 3.18 -9.75 4.51
CA PHE A 22 3.42 -9.73 3.08
C PHE A 22 2.23 -10.30 2.30
N ARG A 23 1.75 -11.49 2.64
CA ARG A 23 0.60 -12.12 1.98
C ARG A 23 -0.66 -11.25 2.05
N TYR A 24 -0.85 -10.52 3.14
CA TYR A 24 -1.98 -9.62 3.28
C TYR A 24 -1.81 -8.35 2.45
N TYR A 25 -0.69 -7.65 2.57
CA TYR A 25 -0.54 -6.31 1.99
C TYR A 25 -0.07 -6.32 0.54
N TYR A 26 0.77 -7.28 0.13
CA TYR A 26 1.37 -7.35 -1.19
C TYR A 26 0.36 -7.24 -2.35
N PRO A 27 -0.70 -8.06 -2.44
CA PRO A 27 -1.64 -7.97 -3.57
C PRO A 27 -2.34 -6.60 -3.63
N ARG A 28 -2.64 -6.01 -2.48
CA ARG A 28 -3.32 -4.70 -2.38
C ARG A 28 -2.40 -3.55 -2.78
N MET A 29 -1.15 -3.60 -2.34
CA MET A 29 -0.13 -2.62 -2.71
C MET A 29 0.25 -2.74 -4.18
N MET A 30 0.43 -3.97 -4.69
CA MET A 30 0.69 -4.22 -6.10
C MET A 30 -0.40 -3.61 -6.98
N ALA A 31 -1.66 -3.83 -6.65
CA ALA A 31 -2.77 -3.24 -7.40
C ALA A 31 -2.71 -1.70 -7.38
N TYR A 32 -2.47 -1.10 -6.21
CA TYR A 32 -2.41 0.35 -6.06
C TYR A 32 -1.22 0.98 -6.82
N VAL A 33 -0.05 0.36 -6.73
CA VAL A 33 1.17 0.85 -7.39
C VAL A 33 1.09 0.63 -8.89
N ALA A 34 0.61 -0.52 -9.35
CA ALA A 34 0.44 -0.83 -10.78
C ALA A 34 -0.65 0.01 -11.47
N SER A 35 -1.54 0.67 -10.71
CA SER A 35 -2.45 1.65 -11.29
C SER A 35 -1.77 2.99 -11.60
N MET A 36 -0.56 3.22 -11.10
CA MET A 36 0.21 4.44 -11.30
C MET A 36 1.39 4.23 -12.25
N VAL A 37 2.15 3.13 -12.10
CA VAL A 37 3.37 2.84 -12.88
C VAL A 37 3.25 1.54 -13.67
N GLU A 38 4.15 1.32 -14.61
CA GLU A 38 4.26 0.05 -15.34
C GLU A 38 4.52 -1.15 -14.40
N GLN A 39 4.02 -2.34 -14.77
CA GLN A 39 4.02 -3.52 -13.91
C GLN A 39 5.40 -3.84 -13.31
N LYS A 40 6.47 -3.77 -14.12
CA LYS A 40 7.83 -4.06 -13.65
C LYS A 40 8.27 -3.08 -12.56
N ALA A 41 8.05 -1.79 -12.78
CA ALA A 41 8.35 -0.77 -11.77
C ALA A 41 7.47 -0.94 -10.52
N ALA A 42 6.23 -1.40 -10.68
CA ALA A 42 5.35 -1.66 -9.56
C ALA A 42 5.86 -2.79 -8.66
N GLU A 43 6.31 -3.89 -9.26
CA GLU A 43 6.92 -5.02 -8.54
C GLU A 43 8.15 -4.56 -7.76
N ASP A 44 9.07 -3.83 -8.40
CA ASP A 44 10.28 -3.31 -7.78
C ASP A 44 9.94 -2.38 -6.59
N ILE A 45 9.02 -1.42 -6.78
CA ILE A 45 8.60 -0.48 -5.73
C ILE A 45 8.01 -1.20 -4.52
N VAL A 46 7.11 -2.16 -4.75
CA VAL A 46 6.47 -2.89 -3.65
C VAL A 46 7.49 -3.77 -2.92
N GLN A 47 8.40 -4.43 -3.65
CA GLN A 47 9.49 -5.19 -3.03
C GLN A 47 10.38 -4.30 -2.15
N ASP A 48 10.76 -3.11 -2.63
CA ASP A 48 11.56 -2.16 -1.87
C ASP A 48 10.86 -1.71 -0.58
N VAL A 49 9.54 -1.51 -0.61
CA VAL A 49 8.78 -1.17 0.60
C VAL A 49 8.85 -2.30 1.61
N PHE A 50 8.62 -3.55 1.19
CA PHE A 50 8.66 -4.70 2.09
C PHE A 50 10.07 -5.01 2.61
N LEU A 51 11.08 -4.81 1.77
CA LEU A 51 12.49 -4.93 2.19
C LEU A 51 12.79 -3.89 3.27
N TYR A 52 12.41 -2.63 3.06
CA TYR A 52 12.58 -1.59 4.06
C TYR A 52 11.87 -1.93 5.38
N VAL A 53 10.63 -2.43 5.30
CA VAL A 53 9.86 -2.87 6.48
C VAL A 53 10.59 -3.98 7.23
N TRP A 54 11.17 -4.94 6.53
CA TRP A 54 11.95 -6.01 7.15
C TRP A 54 13.24 -5.50 7.79
N GLU A 55 13.99 -4.64 7.10
CA GLU A 55 15.26 -4.07 7.60
C GLU A 55 15.04 -3.17 8.82
N ASN A 56 13.97 -2.37 8.81
CA ASN A 56 13.64 -1.42 9.86
C ASN A 56 12.59 -1.95 10.85
N ARG A 57 12.31 -3.26 10.85
CA ARG A 57 11.25 -3.90 11.64
C ARG A 57 11.26 -3.53 13.12
N GLU A 58 12.44 -3.36 13.70
CA GLU A 58 12.62 -3.04 15.13
C GLU A 58 12.13 -1.62 15.48
N LYS A 59 12.10 -0.72 14.50
CA LYS A 59 11.63 0.67 14.64
C LYS A 59 10.16 0.84 14.27
N LEU A 60 9.51 -0.20 13.73
CA LEU A 60 8.10 -0.13 13.34
C LEU A 60 7.24 0.26 14.55
N TYR A 61 6.41 1.28 14.33
CA TYR A 61 5.32 1.58 15.23
C TYR A 61 4.17 0.62 14.90
N VAL A 62 3.72 -0.11 15.91
CA VAL A 62 2.67 -1.11 15.74
C VAL A 62 1.35 -0.48 16.13
N SER A 63 0.59 -0.07 15.12
CA SER A 63 -0.72 0.54 15.31
C SER A 63 -1.62 0.32 14.09
N ASP A 64 -2.89 0.72 14.19
CA ASP A 64 -3.86 0.62 13.09
C ASP A 64 -3.42 1.47 11.87
N GLY A 65 -2.62 2.52 12.12
CA GLY A 65 -1.99 3.35 11.09
C GLY A 65 -0.92 2.67 10.21
N PHE A 66 -0.52 1.41 10.51
CA PHE A 66 0.46 0.68 9.71
C PHE A 66 0.01 0.51 8.24
N HIS A 67 -1.29 0.37 8.00
CA HIS A 67 -1.84 0.34 6.64
C HIS A 67 -1.53 1.63 5.88
N SER A 68 -1.90 2.78 6.43
CA SER A 68 -1.67 4.09 5.81
C SER A 68 -0.18 4.33 5.56
N TYR A 69 0.67 3.96 6.52
CA TYR A 69 2.12 4.03 6.38
C TYR A 69 2.66 3.23 5.19
N LEU A 70 2.24 1.97 5.03
CA LEU A 70 2.66 1.11 3.92
C LEU A 70 2.30 1.70 2.55
N PHE A 71 1.06 2.14 2.39
CA PHE A 71 0.58 2.66 1.11
C PHE A 71 1.16 4.04 0.79
N GLN A 72 1.33 4.90 1.79
CA GLN A 72 1.99 6.19 1.62
C GLN A 72 3.46 6.00 1.20
N SER A 73 4.16 5.05 1.84
CA SER A 73 5.55 4.67 1.50
C SER A 73 5.66 4.20 0.04
N ALA A 74 4.68 3.44 -0.45
CA ALA A 74 4.61 3.02 -1.85
C ALA A 74 4.32 4.20 -2.79
N TYR A 75 3.35 5.06 -2.45
CA TYR A 75 3.02 6.26 -3.23
C TYR A 75 4.21 7.21 -3.39
N THR A 76 4.95 7.49 -2.32
CA THR A 76 6.15 8.34 -2.37
C THR A 76 7.19 7.76 -3.33
N ARG A 77 7.38 6.43 -3.34
CA ARG A 77 8.27 5.78 -4.31
C ARG A 77 7.78 5.89 -5.74
N CYS A 78 6.47 5.81 -6.00
CA CYS A 78 5.93 6.07 -7.34
C CYS A 78 6.26 7.50 -7.79
N LEU A 79 6.11 8.50 -6.91
CA LEU A 79 6.49 9.87 -7.22
C LEU A 79 7.99 9.98 -7.55
N ASP A 80 8.85 9.32 -6.77
CA ASP A 80 10.29 9.30 -7.03
C ASP A 80 10.64 8.57 -8.34
N TYR A 81 9.93 7.50 -8.68
CA TYR A 81 10.03 6.83 -9.98
C TYR A 81 9.67 7.77 -11.14
N PHE A 82 8.56 8.52 -11.04
CA PHE A 82 8.17 9.48 -12.07
C PHE A 82 9.21 10.61 -12.22
N LYS A 83 9.74 11.14 -11.11
CA LYS A 83 10.79 12.18 -11.15
C LYS A 83 12.03 11.70 -11.92
N LYS A 84 12.47 10.46 -11.68
CA LYS A 84 13.65 9.88 -12.31
C LYS A 84 13.45 9.55 -13.79
N ASN A 85 12.28 9.06 -14.17
CA ASN A 85 12.05 8.53 -15.52
C ASN A 85 11.34 9.51 -16.47
N LEU A 86 10.66 10.54 -15.96
CA LEU A 86 9.92 11.52 -16.77
C LEU A 86 10.56 12.91 -16.79
N SER A 87 11.77 13.08 -16.25
CA SER A 87 12.48 14.38 -16.22
C SER A 87 11.63 15.53 -15.66
N ILE A 88 10.80 15.23 -14.66
CA ILE A 88 9.98 16.24 -13.98
C ILE A 88 10.93 17.02 -13.04
N GLU A 89 11.57 18.05 -13.60
CA GLU A 89 12.44 18.99 -12.87
C GLU A 89 11.64 19.77 -11.83
N LYS A 90 11.52 19.20 -10.62
CA LYS A 90 11.49 19.84 -9.31
C LYS A 90 10.79 18.92 -8.32
N TYR A 91 11.56 18.11 -7.60
CA TYR A 91 11.36 17.82 -6.17
C TYR A 91 12.51 16.94 -5.67
N HIS A 92 13.21 17.39 -4.62
CA HIS A 92 14.46 16.79 -4.14
C HIS A 92 14.34 15.30 -3.77
N SER A 93 15.35 14.50 -4.15
CA SER A 93 15.40 13.03 -3.97
C SER A 93 15.62 12.54 -2.53
N HIS A 94 15.47 13.41 -1.52
CA HIS A 94 15.57 13.08 -0.10
C HIS A 94 14.18 12.88 0.55
N THR A 95 13.14 12.71 -0.27
CA THR A 95 11.74 12.68 0.18
C THR A 95 11.44 11.34 0.87
N TYR A 96 11.89 10.21 0.32
CA TYR A 96 11.48 8.90 0.83
C TYR A 96 11.84 8.62 2.30
N GLU A 97 13.13 8.64 2.65
CA GLU A 97 13.61 8.26 3.99
C GLU A 97 13.09 9.20 5.07
N LYS A 98 13.16 10.52 4.79
CA LYS A 98 12.68 11.55 5.70
C LYS A 98 11.18 11.45 5.95
N TYR A 99 10.36 11.23 4.92
CA TYR A 99 8.91 11.11 5.12
C TYR A 99 8.55 9.85 5.90
N LEU A 100 9.30 8.76 5.74
CA LEU A 100 9.07 7.57 6.54
C LEU A 100 9.40 7.78 8.01
N GLU A 101 10.50 8.45 8.29
CA GLU A 101 10.88 8.84 9.65
C GLU A 101 9.82 9.77 10.25
N ASP A 102 9.42 10.82 9.53
CA ASP A 102 8.38 11.77 9.95
C ASP A 102 7.03 11.06 10.22
N TYR A 103 6.62 10.11 9.35
CA TYR A 103 5.36 9.38 9.51
C TYR A 103 5.42 8.36 10.66
N GLN A 104 6.56 7.69 10.85
CA GLN A 104 6.77 6.83 12.02
C GLN A 104 6.74 7.65 13.32
N ASP A 105 7.27 8.87 13.32
CA ASP A 105 7.21 9.77 14.47
C ASP A 105 5.81 10.31 14.73
N LEU A 106 5.04 10.60 13.68
CA LEU A 106 3.61 10.94 13.79
C LEU A 106 2.79 9.80 14.39
N LEU A 107 3.05 8.55 13.99
CA LEU A 107 2.38 7.38 14.54
C LEU A 107 2.75 7.16 16.02
N LYS A 108 3.97 7.48 16.45
CA LYS A 108 4.38 7.41 17.87
C LYS A 108 3.60 8.34 18.81
N GLY A 109 2.87 9.32 18.28
CA GLY A 109 2.00 10.18 19.09
C GLY A 109 0.72 9.45 19.48
N ASP A 110 0.50 9.22 20.78
CA ASP A 110 -0.74 8.65 21.36
C ASP A 110 -1.95 9.61 21.21
N ASN A 111 -2.32 9.97 19.98
CA ASN A 111 -3.52 10.75 19.70
C ASN A 111 -4.47 9.95 18.79
N PRO A 112 -5.43 9.20 19.36
CA PRO A 112 -6.36 8.37 18.59
C PRO A 112 -7.19 9.16 17.56
N VAL A 113 -7.35 10.47 17.76
CA VAL A 113 -8.02 11.36 16.78
C VAL A 113 -7.19 11.53 15.51
N ILE A 114 -5.86 11.62 15.64
CA ILE A 114 -4.95 11.75 14.49
C ILE A 114 -4.89 10.44 13.71
N GLU A 115 -4.90 9.30 14.41
CA GLU A 115 -4.86 7.98 13.79
C GLU A 115 -6.14 7.70 12.96
N GLU A 116 -7.32 7.92 13.54
CA GLU A 116 -8.60 7.73 12.84
C GLU A 116 -8.79 8.72 11.67
N LEU A 117 -8.38 9.98 11.85
CA LEU A 117 -8.37 10.97 10.77
C LEU A 117 -7.40 10.56 9.65
N SER A 118 -6.20 10.06 9.97
CA SER A 118 -5.20 9.64 8.97
C SER A 118 -5.69 8.47 8.11
N VAL A 119 -6.36 7.49 8.71
CA VAL A 119 -6.90 6.32 8.01
C VAL A 119 -8.06 6.75 7.12
N LYS A 120 -8.95 7.61 7.61
CA LYS A 120 -10.09 8.13 6.85
C LYS A 120 -9.65 9.03 5.69
N ASP A 121 -8.65 9.87 5.91
CA ASP A 121 -8.06 10.74 4.90
C ASP A 121 -7.28 9.95 3.84
N PHE A 122 -6.63 8.85 4.23
CA PHE A 122 -6.01 7.90 3.30
C PHE A 122 -7.05 7.21 2.42
N TYR A 123 -8.10 6.62 3.00
CA TYR A 123 -9.14 5.98 2.21
C TYR A 123 -9.83 6.99 1.29
N ARG A 124 -10.06 8.23 1.75
CA ARG A 124 -10.58 9.30 0.90
C ARG A 124 -9.67 9.55 -0.30
N HIS A 125 -8.36 9.76 -0.09
CA HIS A 125 -7.40 9.94 -1.18
C HIS A 125 -7.29 8.71 -2.09
N LEU A 126 -7.33 7.50 -1.53
CA LEU A 126 -7.33 6.27 -2.31
C LEU A 126 -8.57 6.21 -3.20
N TYR A 127 -9.75 6.52 -2.66
CA TYR A 127 -10.98 6.56 -3.45
C TYR A 127 -10.91 7.64 -4.53
N GLU A 128 -10.42 8.83 -4.25
CA GLU A 128 -10.19 9.91 -5.24
C GLU A 128 -9.25 9.45 -6.37
N LEU A 129 -8.13 8.81 -6.04
CA LEU A 129 -7.21 8.24 -7.03
C LEU A 129 -7.88 7.13 -7.87
N LEU A 130 -8.68 6.29 -7.23
CA LEU A 130 -9.45 5.26 -7.91
C LEU A 130 -10.52 5.85 -8.84
N GLU A 131 -11.04 7.06 -8.58
CA GLU A 131 -11.98 7.73 -9.50
C GLU A 131 -11.36 8.08 -10.85
N HIS A 132 -10.04 8.21 -10.92
CA HIS A 132 -9.34 8.40 -12.19
C HIS A 132 -9.19 7.10 -13.00
N LEU A 133 -9.55 5.95 -12.43
CA LEU A 133 -9.59 4.69 -13.16
C LEU A 133 -10.93 4.53 -13.89
N PRO A 134 -10.94 3.88 -15.07
CA PRO A 134 -12.16 3.44 -15.71
C PRO A 134 -13.05 2.66 -14.74
N VAL A 135 -14.35 2.92 -14.77
CA VAL A 135 -15.34 2.41 -13.79
C VAL A 135 -15.18 0.90 -13.53
N GLN A 136 -14.99 0.11 -14.60
CA GLN A 136 -14.84 -1.35 -14.48
C GLN A 136 -13.54 -1.76 -13.76
N ARG A 137 -12.43 -1.05 -13.99
CA ARG A 137 -11.15 -1.33 -13.32
C ARG A 137 -11.20 -0.97 -11.84
N ARG A 138 -11.84 0.16 -11.52
CA ARG A 138 -12.08 0.57 -10.13
C ARG A 138 -12.96 -0.45 -9.40
N GLU A 139 -14.02 -0.92 -10.03
CA GLU A 139 -14.97 -1.87 -9.43
C GLU A 139 -14.30 -3.23 -9.15
N VAL A 140 -13.59 -3.78 -10.14
CA VAL A 140 -12.77 -4.98 -9.97
C VAL A 140 -11.75 -4.80 -8.85
N PHE A 141 -11.06 -3.65 -8.81
CA PHE A 141 -10.07 -3.35 -7.77
C PHE A 141 -10.68 -3.39 -6.36
N ILE A 142 -11.82 -2.72 -6.16
CA ILE A 142 -12.48 -2.66 -4.86
C ILE A 142 -12.93 -4.06 -4.43
N LEU A 143 -13.52 -4.84 -5.33
CA LEU A 143 -14.05 -6.16 -5.01
C LEU A 143 -12.92 -7.15 -4.66
N THR A 144 -11.86 -7.19 -5.46
CA THR A 144 -10.73 -8.12 -5.25
C THR A 144 -9.92 -7.73 -4.02
N TYR A 145 -9.53 -6.46 -3.91
CA TYR A 145 -8.45 -6.07 -2.98
C TYR A 145 -8.95 -5.39 -1.71
N ILE A 146 -10.07 -4.68 -1.77
CA ILE A 146 -10.68 -4.07 -0.56
C ILE A 146 -11.62 -5.08 0.10
N LYS A 147 -12.51 -5.71 -0.68
CA LYS A 147 -13.47 -6.70 -0.15
C LYS A 147 -12.91 -8.12 -0.05
N GLY A 148 -11.77 -8.41 -0.69
CA GLY A 148 -11.09 -9.70 -0.57
C GLY A 148 -11.77 -10.84 -1.34
N LEU A 149 -12.55 -10.53 -2.38
CA LEU A 149 -13.23 -11.52 -3.20
C LEU A 149 -12.25 -12.20 -4.16
N THR A 150 -12.47 -13.47 -4.43
CA THR A 150 -11.74 -14.25 -5.43
C THR A 150 -12.09 -13.79 -6.84
N THR A 151 -11.19 -14.00 -7.79
CA THR A 151 -11.42 -13.69 -9.21
C THR A 151 -12.72 -14.28 -9.75
N LYS A 152 -13.12 -15.47 -9.27
CA LYS A 152 -14.41 -16.09 -9.61
C LYS A 152 -15.58 -15.25 -9.12
N GLU A 153 -15.57 -14.89 -7.85
CA GLU A 153 -16.63 -14.08 -7.23
C GLU A 153 -16.72 -12.70 -7.87
N VAL A 154 -15.58 -12.08 -8.20
CA VAL A 154 -15.54 -10.79 -8.89
C VAL A 154 -16.10 -10.91 -10.31
N ALA A 155 -15.74 -11.94 -11.07
CA ALA A 155 -16.26 -12.20 -12.40
C ALA A 155 -17.79 -12.42 -12.40
N GLU A 156 -18.31 -13.18 -11.44
CA GLU A 156 -19.75 -13.38 -11.26
C GLU A 156 -20.47 -12.07 -10.91
N GLN A 157 -19.88 -11.25 -10.04
CA GLN A 157 -20.49 -10.01 -9.56
C GLN A 157 -20.46 -8.88 -10.60
N THR A 158 -19.37 -8.78 -11.36
CA THR A 158 -19.17 -7.79 -12.44
C THR A 158 -19.71 -8.24 -13.80
N ARG A 159 -20.13 -9.51 -13.92
CA ARG A 159 -20.51 -10.18 -15.18
C ARG A 159 -19.42 -10.10 -16.27
N MET A 160 -18.16 -10.03 -15.84
CA MET A 160 -16.99 -10.01 -16.73
C MET A 160 -16.34 -11.39 -16.81
N PRO A 161 -15.75 -11.79 -17.95
CA PRO A 161 -14.97 -13.03 -18.02
C PRO A 161 -13.80 -12.97 -17.03
N GLN A 162 -13.47 -14.09 -16.34
CA GLN A 162 -12.35 -14.14 -15.40
C GLN A 162 -11.04 -13.63 -16.00
N ARG A 163 -10.76 -13.97 -17.27
CA ARG A 163 -9.58 -13.49 -18.00
C ARG A 163 -9.50 -11.96 -18.11
N THR A 164 -10.64 -11.28 -18.11
CA THR A 164 -10.74 -9.81 -18.15
C THR A 164 -10.59 -9.19 -16.77
N VAL A 165 -10.85 -9.96 -15.71
CA VAL A 165 -10.62 -9.56 -14.31
C VAL A 165 -9.14 -9.76 -13.91
N GLU A 166 -8.45 -10.72 -14.55
CA GLU A 166 -7.03 -11.02 -14.33
C GLU A 166 -6.07 -10.11 -15.12
N SER A 167 -6.56 -9.39 -16.13
CA SER A 167 -5.76 -8.57 -17.06
C SER A 167 -5.87 -7.08 -16.78
#